data_AF-A0AAN7M0Z8-F1
#
_entry.id   AF-A0AAN7M0Z8-F1
#
_cell.length_a   1.000
_cell.length_b   1.000
_cell.length_c   1.000
_cell.angle_alpha   90.00
_cell.angle_beta   90.00
_cell.angle_gamma   90.00
#
_symmetry.space_group_name_H-M   'P 1'
#
loop_
_entity.id
_entity.type
_entity.pdbx_description
1 polymer ?
#
loop_
_entity_poly.entity_id
_entity_poly.type
_entity_poly.pdbx_seq_one_letter_code
_entity_poly.pdbx_strand_id
1 'polypeptide(L)'
;MALISNELYQEVKQACNGNFYNPSTDVCKQQLEKVNEDIDGLNIYDILEPCYHEPSKIKITGAANSRLPSSFRLLGETEKPLGVRKRMFGRSWPFRAPVRPGIVLTWPQLLNDLSVPCTDDEVATSWLNNPNVRTALHVEDEGSTGGWMLCTDKISYNHNLGSMIKYHKNLTMRGYRALIFSGDHDMCVPYTGSEEWTRSLGYKVVDEWRPWMSNDQVAGYTQGYENGLTFLTIKGAGHTVPEYKPREALDFYSRFLLGEKI
;
A
#
# COMPACT_ATOMS: atom_id res chain seq x y z
N MET A 1 4.90 -0.27 -17.69
CA MET A 1 3.69 0.54 -17.44
C MET A 1 4.00 1.97 -17.84
N ALA A 2 3.26 2.48 -18.83
CA ALA A 2 3.44 3.79 -19.43
C ALA A 2 2.29 4.72 -19.00
N LEU A 3 2.14 4.91 -17.68
CA LEU A 3 1.10 5.81 -17.14
C LEU A 3 1.47 7.29 -17.31
N ILE A 4 2.77 7.58 -17.48
CA ILE A 4 3.29 8.91 -17.78
C ILE A 4 4.17 8.83 -19.03
N SER A 5 4.29 9.95 -19.75
CA SER A 5 5.16 10.05 -20.91
C SER A 5 6.63 9.88 -20.53
N ASN A 6 7.45 9.43 -21.49
CA ASN A 6 8.89 9.31 -21.26
C ASN A 6 9.52 10.69 -21.02
N GLU A 7 9.04 11.72 -21.70
CA GLU A 7 9.45 13.10 -21.53
C GLU A 7 9.23 13.56 -20.08
N LEU A 8 8.01 13.39 -19.56
CA LEU A 8 7.69 13.75 -18.18
C LEU A 8 8.53 12.95 -17.17
N TYR A 9 8.72 11.65 -17.41
CA TYR A 9 9.59 10.83 -16.57
C TYR A 9 11.03 11.37 -16.51
N GLN A 10 11.63 11.76 -17.64
CA GLN A 10 12.99 12.31 -17.66
C GLN A 10 13.05 13.69 -16.98
N GLU A 11 12.07 14.56 -17.23
CA GLU A 11 11.98 15.88 -16.59
C GLU A 11 11.89 15.75 -15.06
N VAL A 12 11.02 14.87 -14.56
CA VAL A 12 10.86 14.60 -13.13
C VAL A 12 12.15 14.03 -12.55
N LYS A 13 12.78 13.07 -13.24
CA LYS A 13 14.05 12.47 -12.79
C LYS A 13 15.16 13.51 -12.67
N GLN A 14 15.26 14.42 -13.64
CA GLN A 14 16.24 15.51 -13.63
C GLN A 14 15.94 16.53 -12.52
N ALA A 15 14.68 16.96 -12.40
CA ALA A 15 14.26 17.96 -11.41
C ALA A 15 14.40 17.45 -9.96
N CYS A 16 14.09 16.17 -9.74
CA CYS A 16 14.04 15.58 -8.41
C CYS A 16 15.32 14.84 -7.99
N ASN A 17 16.27 14.62 -8.92
CA ASN A 17 17.53 13.92 -8.66
C ASN A 17 17.35 12.58 -7.91
N GLY A 18 16.32 11.81 -8.30
CA GLY A 18 15.97 10.52 -7.68
C GLY A 18 15.18 10.61 -6.36
N ASN A 19 14.93 11.80 -5.81
CA ASN A 19 14.13 12.00 -4.61
C ASN A 19 12.70 12.45 -4.96
N PHE A 20 11.83 11.47 -5.20
CA PHE A 20 10.43 11.70 -5.61
C PHE A 20 9.44 11.83 -4.44
N TYR A 21 9.92 11.70 -3.19
CA TYR A 21 9.07 11.56 -2.01
C TYR A 21 9.23 12.70 -1.00
N ASN A 22 10.35 13.44 -1.07
CA ASN A 22 10.58 14.64 -0.27
C ASN A 22 11.18 15.73 -1.16
N PRO A 23 10.39 16.27 -2.11
CA PRO A 23 10.88 17.23 -3.09
C PRO A 23 11.40 18.48 -2.38
N SER A 24 12.70 18.75 -2.52
CA SER A 24 13.37 19.88 -1.87
C SER A 24 13.36 21.16 -2.71
N THR A 25 13.01 21.06 -3.99
CA THR A 25 12.96 22.18 -4.93
C THR A 25 11.55 22.36 -5.45
N ASP A 26 11.15 23.60 -5.70
CA ASP A 26 9.81 23.88 -6.24
C ASP A 26 9.65 23.33 -7.66
N VAL A 27 10.74 23.27 -8.43
CA VAL A 27 10.75 22.61 -9.75
C VAL A 27 10.38 21.13 -9.65
N CYS A 28 10.95 20.40 -8.67
CA CYS A 28 10.60 19.00 -8.47
C CYS A 28 9.14 18.85 -8.01
N LYS A 29 8.63 19.73 -7.14
CA LYS A 29 7.23 19.71 -6.72
C LYS A 29 6.28 19.89 -7.90
N GLN A 30 6.52 20.89 -8.75
CA GLN A 30 5.70 21.16 -9.94
C GLN A 30 5.72 19.98 -10.92
N GLN A 31 6.87 19.35 -11.12
CA GLN A 31 6.95 18.19 -12.01
C GLN A 31 6.24 16.96 -11.42
N LEU A 32 6.32 16.75 -10.10
CA LEU A 32 5.52 15.74 -9.42
C LEU A 32 4.02 16.05 -9.48
N GLU A 33 3.60 17.32 -9.43
CA GLU A 33 2.21 17.72 -9.62
C GLU A 33 1.68 17.36 -11.01
N LYS A 34 2.47 17.51 -12.08
CA LYS A 34 2.06 17.03 -13.41
C LYS A 34 1.89 15.51 -13.46
N VAL A 35 2.83 14.76 -12.87
CA VAL A 35 2.68 13.30 -12.73
C VAL A 35 1.40 12.98 -11.96
N ASN A 36 1.08 13.80 -10.97
CA ASN A 36 -0.08 13.61 -10.13
C ASN A 36 -1.39 13.78 -10.88
N GLU A 37 -1.45 14.77 -11.77
CA GLU A 37 -2.56 15.07 -12.69
C GLU A 37 -2.71 13.99 -13.76
N ASP A 38 -1.62 13.53 -14.37
CA ASP A 38 -1.64 12.52 -15.44
C ASP A 38 -2.22 11.17 -14.99
N ILE A 39 -2.00 10.81 -13.72
CA ILE A 39 -2.49 9.55 -13.15
C ILE A 39 -3.70 9.75 -12.23
N ASP A 40 -4.28 10.96 -12.20
CA ASP A 40 -5.48 11.26 -11.42
C ASP A 40 -6.68 10.46 -11.95
N GLY A 41 -7.58 10.08 -11.03
CA GLY A 41 -8.76 9.28 -11.36
C GLY A 41 -8.52 7.80 -11.70
N LEU A 42 -7.27 7.34 -11.77
CA LEU A 42 -6.98 5.90 -11.87
C LEU A 42 -7.33 5.17 -10.58
N ASN A 43 -7.76 3.91 -10.72
CA ASN A 43 -7.85 3.02 -9.59
C ASN A 43 -6.44 2.69 -9.09
N ILE A 44 -6.11 3.22 -7.91
CA ILE A 44 -4.79 3.03 -7.31
C ILE A 44 -4.54 1.59 -6.85
N TYR A 45 -5.60 0.82 -6.61
CA TYR A 45 -5.49 -0.57 -6.18
C TYR A 45 -5.35 -1.54 -7.35
N ASP A 46 -5.86 -1.21 -8.54
CA ASP A 46 -5.55 -1.92 -9.77
C ASP A 46 -5.67 -0.96 -10.96
N ILE A 47 -4.54 -0.59 -11.57
CA ILE A 47 -4.50 0.42 -12.61
C ILE A 47 -5.25 0.07 -13.89
N LEU A 48 -5.67 -1.19 -14.08
CA LEU A 48 -6.42 -1.62 -15.26
C LEU A 48 -7.92 -1.77 -14.97
N GLU A 49 -8.34 -1.63 -13.73
CA GLU A 49 -9.74 -1.74 -13.32
C GLU A 49 -10.38 -0.36 -13.14
N PRO A 50 -11.69 -0.23 -13.39
CA PRO A 50 -12.40 1.01 -13.09
C PRO A 50 -12.47 1.24 -11.57
N CYS A 51 -12.58 2.51 -11.16
CA CYS A 51 -13.09 2.83 -9.84
C CYS A 51 -14.61 2.66 -9.86
N TYR A 52 -15.13 1.75 -9.04
CA TYR A 52 -16.57 1.58 -8.90
C TYR A 52 -17.12 2.77 -8.08
N HIS A 53 -17.95 3.58 -8.75
CA HIS A 53 -18.68 4.79 -8.31
C HIS A 53 -18.00 6.18 -8.40
N GLU A 54 -18.72 7.06 -9.11
CA GLU A 54 -18.59 8.51 -9.37
C GLU A 54 -17.18 9.17 -9.43
N PRO A 55 -16.73 9.59 -10.64
CA PRO A 55 -15.54 10.44 -10.81
C PRO A 55 -15.59 11.76 -10.02
N SER A 56 -16.79 12.20 -9.61
CA SER A 56 -17.05 13.48 -8.94
C SER A 56 -16.66 13.54 -7.47
N LYS A 57 -16.53 12.40 -6.76
CA LYS A 57 -16.20 12.38 -5.32
C LYS A 57 -14.71 12.23 -5.04
N ILE A 58 -13.92 11.83 -6.03
CA ILE A 58 -12.45 11.65 -5.94
C ILE A 58 -11.72 13.00 -6.15
N LYS A 59 -12.29 14.12 -5.70
CA LYS A 59 -11.49 15.33 -5.53
C LYS A 59 -11.12 15.42 -4.07
N ILE A 60 -9.87 15.08 -3.76
CA ILE A 60 -9.25 15.46 -2.50
C ILE A 60 -9.42 16.98 -2.41
N THR A 61 -10.42 17.45 -1.66
CA THR A 61 -10.56 18.88 -1.44
C THR A 61 -9.30 19.29 -0.70
N GLY A 62 -8.46 20.10 -1.34
CA GLY A 62 -7.33 20.74 -0.68
C GLY A 62 -7.79 21.31 0.68
N ALA A 63 -6.85 21.40 1.62
CA ALA A 63 -6.98 21.65 3.07
C ALA A 63 -8.03 22.67 3.58
N ALA A 64 -8.76 23.36 2.72
CA ALA A 64 -9.84 24.29 3.02
C ALA A 64 -10.99 23.68 3.87
N ASN A 65 -11.35 22.40 3.71
CA ASN A 65 -12.48 21.77 4.43
C ASN A 65 -12.11 20.56 5.30
N SER A 66 -10.83 20.37 5.62
CA SER A 66 -10.40 19.23 6.45
C SER A 66 -10.89 19.39 7.90
N ARG A 67 -11.47 18.34 8.51
CA ARG A 67 -11.72 18.23 9.96
C ARG A 67 -10.44 18.17 10.81
N LEU A 68 -9.25 18.24 10.18
CA LEU A 68 -7.97 18.21 10.85
C LEU A 68 -7.85 19.42 11.82
N PRO A 69 -7.54 19.18 13.11
CA PRO A 69 -7.23 20.24 14.05
C PRO A 69 -6.10 21.14 13.53
N SER A 70 -6.06 22.41 13.94
CA SER A 70 -4.99 23.34 13.55
C SER A 70 -3.58 22.82 13.89
N SER A 71 -3.43 22.06 14.97
CA SER A 71 -2.19 21.38 15.35
C SER A 71 -1.72 20.33 14.34
N PHE A 72 -2.63 19.77 13.54
CA PHE A 72 -2.32 18.83 12.46
C PHE A 72 -1.91 19.50 11.16
N ARG A 73 -2.35 20.74 10.90
CA ARG A 73 -1.85 21.52 9.76
C ARG A 73 -0.37 21.91 9.92
N LEU A 74 0.13 21.89 11.15
CA LEU A 74 1.50 22.24 11.53
C LEU A 74 2.39 21.00 11.81
N LEU A 75 1.87 19.79 11.58
CA LEU A 75 2.55 18.54 11.94
C LEU A 75 3.73 18.27 10.99
N GLY A 76 4.94 18.50 11.48
CA GLY A 76 6.18 18.45 10.69
C GLY A 76 7.04 19.71 10.86
N GLU A 77 6.46 20.80 11.38
CA GLU A 77 7.19 21.96 11.87
C GLU A 77 7.64 21.67 13.30
N THR A 78 8.95 21.65 13.55
CA THR A 78 9.49 21.49 14.90
C THR A 78 10.74 22.33 15.09
N GLU A 79 10.81 23.04 16.22
CA GLU A 79 12.00 23.77 16.67
C GLU A 79 12.95 22.90 17.53
N LYS A 80 12.79 21.56 17.54
CA LYS A 80 13.60 20.70 18.43
C LYS A 80 15.07 20.63 17.97
N PRO A 81 16.04 20.78 18.90
CA PRO A 81 17.46 20.97 18.57
C PRO A 81 18.26 19.68 18.30
N LEU A 82 17.64 18.49 18.29
CA LEU A 82 18.37 17.23 18.11
C LEU A 82 18.01 16.55 16.79
N GLY A 83 19.04 16.27 15.98
CA GLY A 83 18.91 15.60 14.69
C GLY A 83 18.33 14.20 14.84
N VAL A 84 17.13 14.00 14.30
CA VAL A 84 16.56 12.68 14.06
C VAL A 84 17.52 11.93 13.14
N ARG A 85 18.01 10.76 13.57
CA ARG A 85 18.84 9.90 12.72
C ARG A 85 18.09 9.61 11.41
N LYS A 86 18.59 10.17 10.30
CA LYS A 86 18.12 9.86 8.95
C LYS A 86 18.66 8.49 8.54
N ARG A 87 17.86 7.42 8.69
CA ARG A 87 17.91 6.18 7.89
C ARG A 87 16.85 5.17 8.34
N MET A 88 15.80 5.00 7.54
CA MET A 88 15.65 3.94 6.53
C MET A 88 14.50 4.36 5.60
N PHE A 89 14.67 4.12 4.29
CA PHE A 89 13.78 4.56 3.23
C PHE A 89 12.39 3.91 3.34
N GLY A 90 11.36 4.75 3.15
CA GLY A 90 9.96 4.40 3.28
C GLY A 90 9.44 3.57 2.11
N ARG A 91 8.37 2.82 2.38
CA ARG A 91 7.42 2.33 1.38
C ARG A 91 6.01 2.49 1.93
N SER A 92 5.08 2.63 1.01
CA SER A 92 3.86 3.44 1.01
C SER A 92 2.78 3.11 2.06
N TRP A 93 2.14 4.18 2.59
CA TRP A 93 0.69 4.35 2.76
C TRP A 93 0.36 5.71 3.44
N PRO A 94 -0.76 6.41 3.10
CA PRO A 94 -1.46 6.44 1.81
C PRO A 94 -1.00 7.65 0.98
N PHE A 95 -0.90 7.40 -0.32
CA PHE A 95 -0.70 8.37 -1.41
C PHE A 95 0.59 9.20 -1.40
N ARG A 96 1.57 8.79 -2.22
CA ARG A 96 2.73 9.59 -2.70
C ARG A 96 3.66 10.19 -1.63
N ALA A 97 3.39 9.96 -0.35
CA ALA A 97 4.22 10.40 0.76
C ALA A 97 4.99 9.22 1.37
N PRO A 98 6.27 9.42 1.71
CA PRO A 98 6.99 8.47 2.55
C PRO A 98 6.28 8.44 3.91
N VAL A 99 6.12 7.27 4.51
CA VAL A 99 5.61 7.21 5.89
C VAL A 99 6.65 7.84 6.82
N ARG A 100 6.40 9.09 7.22
CA ARG A 100 7.27 9.83 8.14
C ARG A 100 6.93 9.44 9.57
N PRO A 101 7.88 9.58 10.51
CA PRO A 101 7.53 9.49 11.92
C PRO A 101 6.45 10.52 12.27
N GLY A 102 5.43 10.12 13.02
CA GLY A 102 4.30 10.99 13.35
C GLY A 102 2.95 10.35 13.03
N ILE A 103 1.91 11.16 13.06
CA ILE A 103 0.53 10.67 12.94
C ILE A 103 0.27 10.26 11.49
N VAL A 104 -0.29 9.06 11.32
CA VAL A 104 -0.72 8.54 10.03
C VAL A 104 -2.21 8.83 9.90
N LEU A 105 -2.56 9.67 8.93
CA LEU A 105 -3.96 9.98 8.65
C LEU A 105 -4.63 8.77 7.99
N THR A 106 -5.83 8.43 8.45
CA THR A 106 -6.66 7.40 7.83
C THR A 106 -7.29 7.95 6.54
N TRP A 107 -7.77 7.05 5.65
CA TRP A 107 -8.50 7.49 4.46
C TRP A 107 -9.66 8.43 4.79
N PRO A 108 -10.48 8.13 5.82
CA PRO A 108 -11.53 9.07 6.19
C PRO A 108 -11.05 10.44 6.66
N GLN A 109 -9.88 10.51 7.29
CA GLN A 109 -9.28 11.78 7.70
C GLN A 109 -8.72 12.57 6.51
N LEU A 110 -8.21 11.88 5.48
CA LEU A 110 -7.67 12.51 4.27
C LEU A 110 -8.75 13.01 3.33
N LEU A 111 -9.80 12.23 3.13
CA LEU A 111 -10.86 12.51 2.17
C LEU A 111 -12.02 13.30 2.79
N ASN A 112 -12.05 13.38 4.12
CA ASN A 112 -13.19 13.91 4.87
C ASN A 112 -14.52 13.19 4.51
N ASP A 113 -14.41 11.91 4.14
CA ASP A 113 -15.49 11.00 3.76
C ASP A 113 -15.15 9.61 4.32
N LEU A 114 -16.12 8.85 4.82
CA LEU A 114 -15.89 7.50 5.34
C LEU A 114 -15.55 6.49 4.23
N SER A 115 -15.81 6.83 2.96
CA SER A 115 -15.48 5.98 1.82
C SER A 115 -13.97 5.78 1.62
N VAL A 116 -13.57 4.59 1.19
CA VAL A 116 -12.21 4.31 0.72
C VAL A 116 -12.17 4.54 -0.80
N PRO A 117 -11.13 5.20 -1.36
CA PRO A 117 -11.05 5.44 -2.80
C PRO A 117 -11.20 4.16 -3.61
N CYS A 118 -12.04 4.18 -4.66
CA CYS A 118 -12.19 3.06 -5.60
C CYS A 118 -12.55 1.72 -4.93
N THR A 119 -13.18 1.75 -3.75
CA THR A 119 -13.69 0.59 -3.02
C THR A 119 -15.15 0.82 -2.68
N ASP A 120 -15.99 -0.18 -2.95
CA ASP A 120 -17.40 -0.19 -2.54
C ASP A 120 -17.61 -1.25 -1.47
N ASP A 121 -17.98 -0.81 -0.27
CA ASP A 121 -18.24 -1.66 0.89
C ASP A 121 -19.74 -1.74 1.23
N GLU A 122 -20.65 -1.33 0.34
CA GLU A 122 -22.10 -1.33 0.57
C GLU A 122 -22.60 -2.71 1.03
N VAL A 123 -22.23 -3.76 0.29
CA VAL A 123 -22.66 -5.14 0.58
C VAL A 123 -22.14 -5.61 1.93
N ALA A 124 -20.86 -5.38 2.22
CA ALA A 124 -20.26 -5.76 3.50
C ALA A 124 -20.88 -4.99 4.66
N THR A 125 -21.07 -3.68 4.50
CA THR A 125 -21.68 -2.79 5.50
C THR A 125 -23.12 -3.20 5.79
N SER A 126 -23.92 -3.48 4.77
CA SER A 126 -25.31 -3.92 4.91
C SER A 126 -25.40 -5.28 5.63
N TRP A 127 -24.54 -6.24 5.24
CA TRP A 127 -24.54 -7.57 5.83
C TRP A 127 -24.06 -7.56 7.30
N LEU A 128 -22.94 -6.88 7.59
CA LEU A 128 -22.35 -6.84 8.93
C LEU A 128 -23.16 -6.01 9.94
N ASN A 129 -23.98 -5.07 9.47
CA ASN A 129 -24.90 -4.33 10.33
C ASN A 129 -26.28 -4.97 10.49
N ASN A 130 -26.57 -6.07 9.79
CA ASN A 130 -27.81 -6.80 10.00
C ASN A 130 -27.88 -7.33 11.45
N PRO A 131 -28.95 -7.04 12.23
CA PRO A 131 -29.04 -7.45 13.63
C PRO A 131 -28.91 -8.97 13.86
N ASN A 132 -29.42 -9.78 12.93
CA ASN A 132 -29.31 -11.24 13.01
C ASN A 132 -27.86 -11.70 12.78
N VAL A 133 -27.14 -11.06 11.86
CA VAL A 133 -25.72 -11.35 11.60
C VAL A 133 -24.88 -10.94 12.81
N ARG A 134 -25.11 -9.74 13.38
CA ARG A 134 -24.45 -9.29 14.61
C ARG A 134 -24.66 -10.26 15.76
N THR A 135 -25.90 -10.69 15.97
CA THR A 135 -26.25 -11.67 17.01
C THR A 135 -25.53 -13.00 16.76
N ALA A 136 -25.51 -13.49 15.52
CA ALA A 136 -24.84 -14.74 15.16
C ALA A 136 -23.30 -14.67 15.32
N LEU A 137 -22.70 -13.48 15.16
CA LEU A 137 -21.28 -13.22 15.40
C LEU A 137 -20.98 -12.83 16.85
N HIS A 138 -21.99 -12.84 17.74
CA HIS A 138 -21.89 -12.41 19.13
C HIS A 138 -21.37 -10.97 19.31
N VAL A 139 -21.74 -10.09 18.38
CA VAL A 139 -21.50 -8.65 18.47
C VAL A 139 -22.66 -8.02 19.21
N GLU A 140 -22.34 -7.18 20.20
CA GLU A 140 -23.33 -6.36 20.93
C GLU A 140 -24.20 -5.53 19.97
N ASP A 141 -25.30 -4.98 20.48
CA ASP A 141 -26.21 -4.19 19.65
C ASP A 141 -25.55 -2.92 19.10
N GLU A 142 -26.09 -2.39 18.01
CA GLU A 142 -25.56 -1.18 17.36
C GLU A 142 -25.58 0.04 18.30
N GLY A 143 -26.55 0.14 19.21
CA GLY A 143 -26.61 1.22 20.19
C GLY A 143 -25.40 1.24 21.13
N SER A 144 -24.84 0.06 21.42
CA SER A 144 -23.68 -0.09 22.32
C SER A 144 -22.33 0.12 21.63
N THR A 145 -22.14 -0.39 20.41
CA THR A 145 -20.83 -0.33 19.71
C THR A 145 -20.77 0.64 18.55
N GLY A 146 -21.92 1.14 18.10
CA GLY A 146 -22.10 1.76 16.79
C GLY A 146 -22.15 0.73 15.64
N GLY A 147 -22.49 1.23 14.45
CA GLY A 147 -22.46 0.46 13.22
C GLY A 147 -21.05 0.06 12.80
N TRP A 148 -20.94 -1.11 12.19
CA TRP A 148 -19.75 -1.55 11.47
C TRP A 148 -19.50 -0.64 10.27
N MET A 149 -18.22 -0.37 10.02
CA MET A 149 -17.71 0.38 8.88
C MET A 149 -16.37 -0.22 8.47
N LEU A 150 -16.07 -0.25 7.17
CA LEU A 150 -14.82 -0.82 6.66
C LEU A 150 -13.59 -0.07 7.18
N CYS A 151 -13.65 1.26 7.22
CA CYS A 151 -12.59 2.14 7.71
C CYS A 151 -13.15 3.17 8.70
N THR A 152 -12.38 3.50 9.75
CA THR A 152 -12.79 4.44 10.79
C THR A 152 -11.83 5.62 10.92
N ASP A 153 -12.38 6.80 11.25
CA ASP A 153 -11.64 7.99 11.64
C ASP A 153 -11.39 8.07 13.17
N LYS A 154 -11.95 7.12 13.94
CA LYS A 154 -11.89 7.10 15.42
C LYS A 154 -10.57 6.58 15.97
N ILE A 155 -9.71 5.99 15.12
CA ILE A 155 -8.41 5.44 15.53
C ILE A 155 -7.31 6.43 15.16
N SER A 156 -6.37 6.65 16.08
CA SER A 156 -5.17 7.44 15.85
C SER A 156 -3.95 6.52 15.77
N TYR A 157 -3.28 6.53 14.63
CA TYR A 157 -2.05 5.77 14.40
C TYR A 157 -0.84 6.70 14.42
N ASN A 158 0.24 6.28 15.08
CA ASN A 158 1.52 6.99 15.05
C ASN A 158 2.60 6.06 14.51
N HIS A 159 3.24 6.44 13.41
CA HIS A 159 4.36 5.72 12.85
C HIS A 159 5.65 6.11 13.56
N ASN A 160 6.34 5.14 14.16
CA ASN A 160 7.56 5.40 14.95
C ASN A 160 8.67 4.36 14.73
N LEU A 161 8.43 3.25 14.03
CA LEU A 161 9.39 2.16 13.87
C LEU A 161 10.23 2.21 12.58
N GLY A 162 9.84 3.04 11.61
CA GLY A 162 10.54 3.14 10.32
C GLY A 162 10.44 1.86 9.51
N SER A 163 11.47 1.55 8.71
CA SER A 163 11.46 0.38 7.84
C SER A 163 11.46 -0.97 8.58
N MET A 164 10.72 -1.93 8.03
CA MET A 164 10.59 -3.30 8.54
C MET A 164 11.73 -4.24 8.13
N ILE A 165 12.63 -3.81 7.25
CA ILE A 165 13.75 -4.63 6.71
C ILE A 165 14.55 -5.30 7.83
N LYS A 166 14.92 -4.56 8.89
CA LYS A 166 15.71 -5.12 10.00
C LYS A 166 14.99 -6.24 10.75
N TYR A 167 13.66 -6.20 10.83
CA TYR A 167 12.86 -7.20 11.52
C TYR A 167 12.68 -8.43 10.65
N HIS A 168 12.40 -8.26 9.35
CA HIS A 168 12.40 -9.39 8.40
C HIS A 168 13.74 -10.13 8.40
N LYS A 169 14.87 -9.39 8.41
CA LYS A 169 16.20 -9.99 8.51
C LYS A 169 16.38 -10.79 9.82
N ASN A 170 16.01 -10.20 10.96
CA ASN A 170 16.14 -10.85 12.26
C ASN A 170 15.33 -12.15 12.35
N LEU A 171 14.08 -12.14 11.87
CA LEU A 171 13.19 -13.31 11.93
C LEU A 171 13.65 -14.40 10.95
N THR A 172 13.96 -14.05 9.71
CA THR A 172 14.43 -15.04 8.72
C THR A 172 15.75 -15.69 9.14
N MET A 173 16.69 -14.94 9.74
CA MET A 173 17.92 -15.51 10.32
C MET A 173 17.69 -16.51 11.46
N ARG A 174 16.50 -16.49 12.09
CA ARG A 174 16.10 -17.47 13.12
C ARG A 174 15.38 -18.69 12.54
N GLY A 175 15.27 -18.79 11.21
CA GLY A 175 14.62 -19.91 10.53
C GLY A 175 13.13 -19.72 10.25
N TYR A 176 12.55 -18.55 10.53
CA TYR A 176 11.16 -18.27 10.15
C TYR A 176 11.06 -18.03 8.65
N ARG A 177 10.22 -18.81 7.97
CA ARG A 177 9.93 -18.62 6.54
C ARG A 177 9.13 -17.33 6.33
N ALA A 178 9.47 -16.58 5.29
CA ALA A 178 8.80 -15.34 4.94
C ALA A 178 8.44 -15.35 3.45
N LEU A 179 7.15 -15.18 3.16
CA LEU A 179 6.65 -14.96 1.81
C LEU A 179 6.21 -13.51 1.68
N ILE A 180 6.80 -12.79 0.73
CA ILE A 180 6.42 -11.44 0.34
C ILE A 180 5.78 -11.54 -1.03
N PHE A 181 4.55 -11.05 -1.18
CA PHE A 181 3.85 -11.09 -2.44
C PHE A 181 3.23 -9.74 -2.80
N SER A 182 3.05 -9.48 -4.09
CA SER A 182 2.44 -8.24 -4.58
C SER A 182 1.69 -8.51 -5.88
N GLY A 183 0.50 -7.92 -6.04
CA GLY A 183 -0.14 -7.82 -7.34
C GLY A 183 0.64 -6.88 -8.25
N ASP A 184 0.83 -7.23 -9.52
CA ASP A 184 1.65 -6.44 -10.43
C ASP A 184 0.93 -5.24 -11.05
N HIS A 185 -0.37 -5.07 -10.78
CA HIS A 185 -1.17 -3.90 -11.15
C HIS A 185 -1.42 -2.92 -9.99
N ASP A 186 -0.96 -3.23 -8.78
CA ASP A 186 -1.10 -2.34 -7.62
C ASP A 186 -0.22 -1.08 -7.78
N MET A 187 -0.84 0.10 -7.78
CA MET A 187 -0.12 1.38 -7.77
C MET A 187 0.07 1.93 -6.34
N CYS A 188 -0.70 1.45 -5.37
CA CYS A 188 -0.64 1.92 -3.99
C CYS A 188 0.63 1.43 -3.29
N VAL A 189 0.95 0.14 -3.44
CA VAL A 189 2.20 -0.47 -2.97
C VAL A 189 2.83 -1.28 -4.12
N PRO A 190 3.43 -0.61 -5.11
CA PRO A 190 3.91 -1.27 -6.32
C PRO A 190 4.92 -2.37 -6.04
N TYR A 191 4.79 -3.50 -6.75
CA TYR A 191 5.64 -4.68 -6.58
C TYR A 191 7.13 -4.36 -6.77
N THR A 192 7.49 -3.41 -7.64
CA THR A 192 8.88 -3.00 -7.87
C THR A 192 9.53 -2.49 -6.59
N GLY A 193 8.73 -1.91 -5.70
CA GLY A 193 9.21 -1.56 -4.39
C GLY A 193 9.44 -2.76 -3.49
N SER A 194 8.49 -3.70 -3.50
CA SER A 194 8.61 -4.97 -2.78
C SER A 194 9.83 -5.79 -3.22
N GLU A 195 10.06 -5.87 -4.52
CA GLU A 195 11.21 -6.51 -5.16
C GLU A 195 12.52 -5.88 -4.68
N GLU A 196 12.61 -4.55 -4.74
CA GLU A 196 13.86 -3.87 -4.42
C GLU A 196 14.19 -3.95 -2.92
N TRP A 197 13.21 -3.87 -2.00
CA TRP A 197 13.55 -4.04 -0.58
C TRP A 197 13.89 -5.49 -0.22
N THR A 198 13.23 -6.48 -0.83
CA THR A 198 13.58 -7.89 -0.58
C THR A 198 15.00 -8.18 -1.06
N ARG A 199 15.39 -7.65 -2.23
CA ARG A 199 16.78 -7.67 -2.72
C ARG A 199 17.75 -6.98 -1.74
N SER A 200 17.36 -5.85 -1.16
CA SER A 200 18.20 -5.06 -0.25
C SER A 200 18.60 -5.77 1.06
N LEU A 201 17.97 -6.91 1.40
CA LEU A 201 18.38 -7.72 2.55
C LEU A 201 19.79 -8.33 2.40
N GLY A 202 20.25 -8.48 1.15
CA GLY A 202 21.59 -8.95 0.81
C GLY A 202 21.76 -10.46 0.96
N TYR A 203 20.67 -11.23 0.94
CA TYR A 203 20.72 -12.69 0.89
C TYR A 203 21.10 -13.17 -0.51
N LYS A 204 21.79 -14.31 -0.58
CA LYS A 204 22.08 -14.96 -1.86
C LYS A 204 20.78 -15.46 -2.47
N VAL A 205 20.67 -15.34 -3.79
CA VAL A 205 19.58 -15.95 -4.57
C VAL A 205 19.83 -17.46 -4.66
N VAL A 206 18.84 -18.25 -4.25
CA VAL A 206 18.88 -19.72 -4.26
C VAL A 206 17.86 -20.32 -5.23
N ASP A 207 16.91 -19.51 -5.69
CA ASP A 207 15.98 -19.83 -6.77
C ASP A 207 15.84 -18.57 -7.62
N GLU A 208 16.42 -18.61 -8.82
CA GLU A 208 16.48 -17.46 -9.72
C GLU A 208 15.09 -17.01 -10.15
N TRP A 209 14.99 -15.72 -10.52
CA TRP A 209 13.75 -15.13 -11.02
C TRP A 209 13.16 -15.96 -12.17
N ARG A 210 11.98 -16.52 -11.95
CA ARG A 210 11.31 -17.42 -12.90
C ARG A 210 9.80 -17.30 -12.80
N PRO A 211 9.06 -17.68 -13.85
CA PRO A 211 7.61 -17.80 -13.73
C PRO A 211 7.23 -18.88 -12.71
N TRP A 212 6.10 -18.68 -12.05
CA TRP A 212 5.41 -19.72 -11.30
C TRP A 212 4.05 -19.97 -11.93
N MET A 213 3.59 -21.23 -11.82
CA MET A 213 2.43 -21.71 -12.56
C MET A 213 1.25 -21.96 -11.62
N SER A 214 0.06 -21.58 -12.05
CA SER A 214 -1.23 -22.01 -11.50
C SER A 214 -2.10 -22.46 -12.66
N ASN A 215 -2.70 -23.66 -12.55
CA ASN A 215 -3.59 -24.21 -13.57
C ASN A 215 -3.04 -24.10 -15.01
N ASP A 216 -1.80 -24.57 -15.20
CA ASP A 216 -1.06 -24.56 -16.47
C ASP A 216 -0.90 -23.18 -17.13
N GLN A 217 -0.99 -22.09 -16.35
CA GLN A 217 -0.77 -20.72 -16.80
C GLN A 217 0.24 -20.01 -15.90
N VAL A 218 0.98 -19.06 -16.48
CA VAL A 218 1.87 -18.18 -15.71
C VAL A 218 1.02 -17.32 -14.78
N ALA A 219 1.13 -17.56 -13.48
CA ALA A 219 0.42 -16.84 -12.44
C ALA A 219 1.20 -15.61 -11.94
N GLY A 220 2.48 -15.53 -12.30
CA GLY A 220 3.37 -14.40 -12.02
C GLY A 220 4.82 -14.88 -11.97
N TYR A 221 5.66 -14.19 -11.20
CA TYR A 221 7.08 -14.52 -11.08
C TYR A 221 7.51 -14.65 -9.62
N THR A 222 8.53 -15.48 -9.37
CA THR A 222 9.06 -15.71 -8.04
C THR A 222 10.58 -15.68 -8.02
N GLN A 223 11.14 -15.28 -6.88
CA GLN A 223 12.56 -15.38 -6.58
C GLN A 223 12.75 -15.82 -5.12
N GLY A 224 13.56 -16.86 -4.94
CA GLY A 224 13.92 -17.40 -3.64
C GLY A 224 15.29 -16.93 -3.18
N TYR A 225 15.38 -16.59 -1.90
CA TYR A 225 16.59 -16.16 -1.23
C TYR A 225 16.95 -17.13 -0.09
N GLU A 226 18.21 -17.10 0.36
CA GLU A 226 18.61 -17.76 1.60
C GLU A 226 17.74 -17.34 2.80
N ASN A 227 17.80 -18.13 3.88
CA ASN A 227 17.04 -17.90 5.11
C ASN A 227 15.51 -17.98 4.91
N GLY A 228 15.04 -18.70 3.89
CA GLY A 228 13.63 -19.01 3.70
C GLY A 228 12.77 -17.80 3.32
N LEU A 229 13.37 -16.80 2.67
CA LEU A 229 12.66 -15.65 2.12
C LEU A 229 12.32 -15.89 0.65
N THR A 230 11.05 -15.71 0.29
CA THR A 230 10.56 -15.77 -1.08
C THR A 230 9.83 -14.49 -1.44
N PHE A 231 10.11 -13.94 -2.62
CA PHE A 231 9.32 -12.87 -3.22
C PHE A 231 8.49 -13.42 -4.39
N LEU A 232 7.25 -12.92 -4.54
CA LEU A 232 6.26 -13.36 -5.52
C LEU A 232 5.53 -12.16 -6.13
N THR A 233 5.33 -12.17 -7.44
CA THR A 233 4.32 -11.32 -8.10
C THR A 233 3.13 -12.17 -8.52
N ILE A 234 1.95 -11.55 -8.54
CA ILE A 234 0.72 -12.16 -9.05
C ILE A 234 0.27 -11.34 -10.26
N LYS A 235 0.33 -11.98 -11.43
CA LYS A 235 0.07 -11.36 -12.72
C LYS A 235 -1.40 -11.03 -12.90
N GLY A 236 -1.70 -9.75 -13.08
CA GLY A 236 -3.04 -9.22 -13.27
C GLY A 236 -3.82 -9.05 -11.98
N ALA A 237 -3.15 -8.95 -10.84
CA ALA A 237 -3.79 -8.66 -9.57
C ALA A 237 -3.44 -7.24 -9.09
N GLY A 238 -4.42 -6.61 -8.45
CA GLY A 238 -4.24 -5.38 -7.69
C GLY A 238 -3.77 -5.59 -6.24
N HIS A 239 -4.05 -4.59 -5.39
CA HIS A 239 -3.63 -4.51 -4.01
C HIS A 239 -4.18 -5.66 -3.15
N THR A 240 -5.47 -5.95 -3.29
CA THR A 240 -6.19 -7.05 -2.63
C THR A 240 -6.09 -8.32 -3.48
N VAL A 241 -4.88 -8.89 -3.60
CA VAL A 241 -4.60 -10.05 -4.49
C VAL A 241 -5.68 -11.16 -4.48
N PRO A 242 -6.21 -11.63 -3.33
CA PRO A 242 -7.25 -12.66 -3.32
C PRO A 242 -8.59 -12.27 -3.96
N GLU A 243 -8.89 -10.96 -4.04
CA GLU A 243 -10.08 -10.43 -4.71
C GLU A 243 -9.95 -10.59 -6.23
N TYR A 244 -8.81 -10.21 -6.79
CA TYR A 244 -8.57 -10.23 -8.24
C TYR A 244 -8.16 -11.61 -8.78
N LYS A 245 -7.45 -12.40 -7.98
CA LYS A 245 -6.86 -13.70 -8.37
C LYS A 245 -7.05 -14.76 -7.28
N PRO A 246 -8.30 -15.16 -6.97
CA PRO A 246 -8.60 -16.05 -5.84
C PRO A 246 -7.96 -17.43 -5.96
N ARG A 247 -7.88 -18.00 -7.17
CA ARG A 247 -7.26 -19.31 -7.41
C ARG A 247 -5.76 -19.27 -7.17
N GLU A 248 -5.09 -18.33 -7.83
CA GLU A 248 -3.65 -18.11 -7.72
C GLU A 248 -3.27 -17.79 -6.27
N ALA A 249 -4.10 -17.01 -5.57
CA ALA A 249 -3.94 -16.71 -4.16
C ALA A 249 -3.98 -17.96 -3.27
N LEU A 250 -4.98 -18.82 -3.49
CA LEU A 250 -5.09 -20.08 -2.76
C LEU A 250 -3.93 -21.03 -3.07
N ASP A 251 -3.48 -21.09 -4.33
CA ASP A 251 -2.40 -21.96 -4.76
C ASP A 251 -1.07 -21.58 -4.08
N PHE A 252 -0.64 -20.32 -4.15
CA PHE A 252 0.63 -19.93 -3.51
C PHE A 252 0.53 -20.05 -1.98
N TYR A 253 -0.63 -19.76 -1.40
CA TYR A 253 -0.85 -19.86 0.04
C TYR A 253 -0.75 -21.32 0.51
N SER A 254 -1.37 -22.25 -0.22
CA SER A 254 -1.33 -23.68 0.07
C SER A 254 0.10 -24.22 -0.04
N ARG A 255 0.82 -23.90 -1.13
CA ARG A 255 2.23 -24.29 -1.30
C ARG A 255 3.11 -23.73 -0.18
N PHE A 256 2.92 -22.47 0.20
CA PHE A 256 3.64 -21.85 1.30
C PHE A 256 3.42 -22.61 2.62
N LEU A 257 2.17 -22.91 2.98
CA LEU A 257 1.87 -23.66 4.20
C LEU A 257 2.51 -25.05 4.21
N LEU A 258 2.42 -25.78 3.08
CA LEU A 258 2.97 -27.13 2.93
C LEU A 258 4.52 -27.15 2.83
N GLY A 259 5.16 -26.01 2.61
CA GLY A 259 6.60 -25.97 2.36
C GLY A 259 7.01 -26.43 0.97
N GLU A 260 6.07 -26.39 0.04
CA GLU A 260 6.30 -26.70 -1.36
C GLU A 260 6.89 -25.50 -2.10
N LYS A 261 7.58 -25.80 -3.20
CA LYS A 261 8.13 -24.78 -4.08
C LYS A 261 6.99 -24.11 -4.85
N ILE A 262 6.94 -22.78 -4.80
CA ILE A 262 5.95 -21.97 -5.52
C ILE A 262 6.29 -21.90 -7.01
#